data_AF-A0A923B8D0-F1
#
_entry.id   AF-A0A923B8D0-F1
#
_cell.length_a   1.000
_cell.length_b   1.000
_cell.length_c   1.000
_cell.angle_alpha   90.00
_cell.angle_beta   90.00
_cell.angle_gamma   90.00
#
_symmetry.space_group_name_H-M   'P 1'
#
loop_
_entity.id
_entity.type
_entity.pdbx_description
1 polymer ?
#
loop_
_entity_poly.entity_id
_entity_poly.type
_entity_poly.pdbx_seq_one_letter_code
_entity_poly.pdbx_strand_id
1 'polypeptide(L)'
;NNVKPQVEVRSRRVGGATYQVPVEVRPERAQALAIRWLITAARGRPETTMAARLSGELLDAANNRGNAVKKREDTHRMADANRAFSHYRW
;
A
#
# COMPACT_ATOMS: atom_id res chain seq x y z
N ASN A 1 7.28 0.16 -10.13
CA ASN A 1 6.25 1.21 -9.93
C ASN A 1 4.90 0.66 -9.49
N ASN A 2 4.52 -0.54 -9.91
CA ASN A 2 3.18 -1.12 -9.71
C ASN A 2 2.74 -1.27 -8.24
N VAL A 3 3.70 -1.39 -7.30
CA VAL A 3 3.43 -1.55 -5.86
C VAL A 3 3.56 -0.23 -5.08
N LYS A 4 4.12 0.83 -5.69
CA LYS A 4 4.39 2.11 -5.01
C LYS A 4 3.08 2.90 -4.83
N PRO A 5 2.63 3.17 -3.59
CA PRO A 5 1.43 3.97 -3.36
C PRO A 5 1.73 5.46 -3.53
N GLN A 6 0.83 6.19 -4.18
CA GLN A 6 0.86 7.66 -4.24
C GLN A 6 0.04 8.31 -3.12
N VAL A 7 -0.98 7.61 -2.62
CA VAL A 7 -1.84 8.04 -1.52
C VAL A 7 -1.86 6.97 -0.43
N GLU A 8 -1.92 7.40 0.82
CA GLU A 8 -2.18 6.55 1.97
C GLU A 8 -3.32 7.16 2.79
N VAL A 9 -3.93 6.34 3.64
CA VAL A 9 -5.00 6.80 4.53
C VAL A 9 -4.44 6.84 5.95
N ARG A 10 -4.62 7.98 6.64
CA ARG A 10 -4.18 8.20 8.01
C ARG A 10 -5.37 8.47 8.93
N SER A 11 -5.36 7.84 10.09
CA SER A 11 -6.33 8.14 11.15
C SER A 11 -6.08 9.53 11.71
N ARG A 12 -7.11 10.38 11.77
CA ARG A 12 -7.07 11.71 12.38
C ARG A 12 -8.31 11.94 13.23
N ARG A 13 -8.15 12.55 14.40
CA ARG A 13 -9.27 12.91 15.28
C ARG A 13 -9.69 14.35 15.06
N VAL A 14 -10.98 14.56 14.75
CA VAL A 14 -11.58 15.89 14.52
C VAL A 14 -12.94 15.94 15.21
N GLY A 15 -13.20 16.98 16.01
CA GLY A 15 -14.52 17.19 16.63
C GLY A 15 -15.01 16.03 17.50
N GLY A 16 -14.10 15.24 18.08
CA GLY A 16 -14.44 14.10 18.94
C GLY A 16 -14.44 12.73 18.25
N ALA A 17 -14.60 12.67 16.93
CA ALA A 17 -14.60 11.44 16.12
C ALA A 17 -13.27 11.19 15.40
N THR A 18 -12.97 9.94 15.05
CA THR A 18 -11.78 9.54 14.30
C THR A 18 -12.14 9.27 12.85
N TYR A 19 -11.51 10.01 11.93
CA TYR A 19 -11.71 9.90 10.49
C TYR A 19 -10.49 9.28 9.81
N GLN A 20 -10.76 8.60 8.70
CA GLN A 20 -9.73 8.11 7.78
C GLN A 20 -9.48 9.19 6.73
N VAL A 21 -8.33 9.84 6.81
CA VAL A 21 -7.99 11.00 5.97
C VAL A 21 -6.99 10.57 4.90
N PRO A 22 -7.32 10.70 3.60
CA PRO A 22 -6.38 10.43 2.52
C PRO A 22 -5.31 11.52 2.44
N VAL A 23 -4.05 11.11 2.36
CA VAL A 23 -2.87 11.98 2.31
C VAL A 23 -1.91 11.49 1.22
N GLU A 24 -1.29 12.43 0.50
CA GLU A 24 -0.26 12.12 -0.47
C GLU A 24 1.01 11.57 0.21
N VAL A 25 1.59 10.52 -0.38
CA VAL A 25 2.76 9.84 0.16
C VAL A 25 4.02 10.46 -0.42
N ARG A 26 4.93 10.92 0.44
CA ARG A 26 6.26 11.38 0.03
C ARG A 26 7.03 10.27 -0.70
N PRO A 27 7.83 10.58 -1.75
CA PRO A 27 8.50 9.56 -2.57
C PRO A 27 9.33 8.52 -1.78
N GLU A 28 10.12 8.97 -0.80
CA GLU A 28 10.94 8.09 0.06
C GLU A 28 10.08 7.10 0.85
N ARG A 29 8.98 7.58 1.42
CA ARG A 29 8.03 6.76 2.16
C ARG A 29 7.31 5.79 1.22
N ALA A 30 6.95 6.23 0.02
CA ALA A 30 6.31 5.38 -0.97
C ALA A 30 7.20 4.21 -1.37
N GLN A 31 8.51 4.43 -1.52
CA GLN A 31 9.49 3.38 -1.77
C GLN A 31 9.62 2.42 -0.58
N ALA A 32 9.74 2.95 0.64
CA ALA A 32 9.83 2.13 1.84
C ALA A 32 8.58 1.25 2.05
N LEU A 33 7.38 1.80 1.80
CA LEU A 33 6.13 1.06 1.85
C LEU A 33 6.08 -0.05 0.80
N ALA A 34 6.50 0.24 -0.44
CA ALA A 34 6.51 -0.74 -1.51
C ALA A 34 7.42 -1.94 -1.18
N ILE A 35 8.63 -1.68 -0.68
CA ILE A 35 9.57 -2.72 -0.26
C ILE A 35 8.97 -3.55 0.89
N ARG A 36 8.39 -2.89 1.90
CA ARG A 36 7.75 -3.57 3.02
C ARG A 36 6.59 -4.48 2.56
N TRP A 37 5.75 -4.00 1.64
CA TRP A 37 4.63 -4.80 1.12
C TRP A 37 5.10 -6.00 0.30
N LEU A 38 6.15 -5.84 -0.52
CA LEU A 38 6.76 -6.96 -1.26
C LEU A 38 7.28 -8.04 -0.32
N ILE A 39 8.00 -7.66 0.74
CA ILE A 39 8.53 -8.63 1.71
C ILE A 39 7.40 -9.34 2.45
N THR A 40 6.38 -8.60 2.91
CA THR A 40 5.23 -9.18 3.60
C THR A 40 4.44 -10.13 2.69
N ALA A 41 4.19 -9.73 1.44
CA ALA A 41 3.49 -10.55 0.47
C ALA A 41 4.28 -11.83 0.16
N ALA A 42 5.59 -11.71 -0.11
CA ALA A 42 6.47 -12.84 -0.36
C ALA A 42 6.48 -13.84 0.81
N ARG A 43 6.49 -13.37 2.07
CA ARG A 43 6.44 -14.26 3.25
C ARG A 43 5.21 -15.15 3.32
N GLY A 44 4.08 -14.71 2.77
CA GLY A 44 2.81 -15.45 2.73
C GLY A 44 2.69 -16.46 1.59
N ARG A 45 3.70 -16.58 0.73
CA ARG A 45 3.66 -17.50 -0.41
C ARG A 45 4.13 -18.93 -0.05
N PRO A 46 3.70 -19.96 -0.80
CA PRO A 46 3.94 -21.37 -0.44
C PRO A 46 5.32 -21.91 -0.81
N GLU A 47 6.17 -21.18 -1.56
CA GLU A 47 7.48 -21.69 -1.99
C GLU A 47 8.41 -21.98 -0.80
N THR A 48 9.47 -22.78 -1.00
CA THR A 48 10.31 -23.25 0.10
C THR A 48 11.30 -22.20 0.62
N THR A 49 11.98 -21.47 -0.27
CA THR A 49 13.02 -20.49 0.10
C THR A 49 12.50 -19.06 -0.03
N MET A 50 12.98 -18.16 0.84
CA MET A 50 12.61 -16.73 0.75
C MET A 50 13.04 -16.12 -0.60
N ALA A 51 14.15 -16.61 -1.18
CA ALA A 51 14.59 -16.19 -2.50
C ALA A 51 13.56 -16.53 -3.59
N ALA A 52 13.03 -17.77 -3.59
CA ALA A 52 11.99 -18.19 -4.53
C ALA A 52 10.67 -17.45 -4.33
N ARG A 53 10.28 -17.23 -3.06
CA ARG A 53 9.09 -16.42 -2.72
C ARG A 53 9.21 -14.99 -3.24
N LEU A 54 10.37 -14.36 -3.02
CA LEU A 54 10.60 -12.97 -3.39
C LEU A 54 10.68 -12.81 -4.91
N SER A 55 11.37 -13.71 -5.61
CA SER A 55 11.43 -13.67 -7.08
C SER A 55 10.05 -13.89 -7.70
N GLY A 56 9.26 -14.82 -7.16
CA GLY A 56 7.88 -15.05 -7.57
C GLY A 56 7.00 -13.80 -7.39
N GLU A 57 7.03 -13.18 -6.20
CA GLU A 57 6.26 -11.96 -5.95
C GLU A 57 6.71 -10.78 -6.81
N LEU A 58 8.01 -10.65 -7.10
CA LEU A 58 8.54 -9.60 -7.98
C LEU A 58 8.07 -9.79 -9.43
N LEU A 59 8.06 -11.03 -9.93
CA LEU A 59 7.54 -11.36 -11.27
C LEU A 59 6.03 -11.11 -11.37
N ASP A 60 5.27 -11.49 -10.34
CA ASP A 60 3.82 -11.21 -10.29
C ASP A 60 3.58 -9.70 -10.26
N ALA A 61 4.31 -8.96 -9.42
CA ALA A 61 4.20 -7.52 -9.31
C ALA A 61 4.57 -6.79 -10.62
N ALA A 62 5.56 -7.29 -11.36
CA ALA A 62 5.93 -6.76 -12.69
C ALA A 62 4.77 -6.90 -13.69
N ASN A 63 3.99 -7.98 -13.59
CA ASN A 63 2.80 -8.25 -14.39
C ASN A 63 1.51 -7.61 -13.84
N ASN A 64 1.60 -6.66 -12.90
CA ASN A 64 0.46 -6.05 -12.21
C ASN A 64 -0.45 -7.07 -11.48
N ARG A 65 0.14 -8.12 -10.93
CA ARG A 65 -0.55 -9.16 -10.16
C ARG A 65 0.13 -9.36 -8.81
N GLY A 66 -0.42 -10.24 -7.99
CA GLY A 66 0.14 -10.58 -6.68
C GLY A 66 -0.43 -9.75 -5.53
N ASN A 67 -0.11 -10.20 -4.32
CA ASN A 67 -0.68 -9.65 -3.09
C ASN A 67 -0.14 -8.25 -2.81
N ALA A 68 1.11 -7.97 -3.19
CA ALA A 68 1.71 -6.64 -3.05
C ALA A 68 0.99 -5.59 -3.91
N VAL A 69 0.62 -5.92 -5.15
CA VAL A 69 -0.14 -5.01 -6.04
C VAL A 69 -1.56 -4.83 -5.52
N LYS A 70 -2.23 -5.91 -5.14
CA LYS A 70 -3.57 -5.85 -4.52
C LYS A 70 -3.58 -4.92 -3.30
N LYS A 71 -2.56 -4.99 -2.44
CA LYS A 71 -2.45 -4.10 -1.27
C LYS A 71 -2.39 -2.61 -1.66
N ARG A 72 -1.67 -2.28 -2.73
CA ARG A 72 -1.60 -0.92 -3.28
C ARG A 72 -2.96 -0.47 -3.82
N GLU A 73 -3.64 -1.32 -4.58
CA GLU A 73 -4.98 -1.04 -5.11
C GLU A 73 -6.02 -0.85 -4.01
N ASP A 74 -6.03 -1.72 -3.00
CA ASP A 74 -6.94 -1.61 -1.85
C ASP A 74 -6.68 -0.29 -1.08
N THR A 75 -5.42 0.12 -0.96
CA THR A 75 -5.06 1.40 -0.35
C THR A 75 -5.59 2.59 -1.15
N HIS A 76 -5.51 2.52 -2.48
CA HIS A 76 -6.03 3.58 -3.37
C HIS A 76 -7.56 3.62 -3.33
N ARG A 77 -8.23 2.47 -3.40
CA ARG A 77 -9.68 2.36 -3.27
C ARG A 77 -10.18 2.93 -1.93
N MET A 78 -9.47 2.63 -0.84
CA MET A 78 -9.78 3.18 0.48
C MET A 78 -9.61 4.70 0.52
N ALA A 79 -8.55 5.23 -0.11
CA ALA A 79 -8.32 6.66 -0.19
C ALA A 79 -9.42 7.36 -1.01
N ASP A 80 -9.83 6.78 -2.14
CA ASP A 80 -10.90 7.31 -2.98
C ASP A 80 -12.25 7.30 -2.26
N ALA A 81 -12.57 6.22 -1.55
CA ALA A 81 -13.79 6.13 -0.74
C ALA A 81 -13.87 7.21 0.36
N ASN A 82 -12.71 7.68 0.84
CA ASN A 82 -12.61 8.71 1.87
C ASN A 82 -12.19 10.08 1.33
N ARG A 83 -12.26 10.29 0.00
CA ARG A 83 -11.83 11.54 -0.66
C ARG A 83 -12.50 12.79 -0.09
N ALA A 84 -13.73 12.66 0.39
CA ALA A 84 -14.48 13.74 1.04
C ALA A 84 -13.73 14.32 2.26
N PHE A 85 -12.94 13.52 2.98
CA PHE A 85 -12.22 13.93 4.18
C PHE A 85 -10.83 14.52 3.91
N SER A 86 -10.43 14.66 2.65
CA SER A 86 -9.11 15.20 2.25
C SER A 86 -8.82 16.61 2.76
N HIS A 87 -9.85 17.40 3.05
CA HIS A 87 -9.72 18.73 3.65
C HIS A 87 -9.20 18.68 5.09
N TYR A 88 -9.35 17.57 5.81
CA TYR A 88 -8.78 17.38 7.15
C TYR A 88 -7.29 16.98 7.13
N ARG A 89 -6.56 17.13 6.02
CA ARG A 89 -5.15 16.74 5.96
C ARG A 89 -4.20 17.73 6.67
N TRP A 90 -4.66 18.94 7.04
CA TRP A 90 -3.90 20.01 7.72
C TRP A 90 -4.43 20.20 9.13
#